data_AF-A0A4Z0E994-F1
#
_entry.id   AF-A0A4Z0E994-F1
#
_cell.length_a   1.000
_cell.length_b   1.000
_cell.length_c   1.000
_cell.angle_alpha   90.00
_cell.angle_beta   90.00
_cell.angle_gamma   90.00
#
_symmetry.space_group_name_H-M   'P 1'
#
loop_
_entity.id
_entity.type
_entity.pdbx_description
1 polymer ?
#
loop_
_entity_poly.entity_id
_entity_poly.type
_entity_poly.pdbx_seq_one_letter_code
_entity_poly.pdbx_strand_id
1 'polypeptide(L)'
;MKSHLLKQITVWRKLSPSRVIRYNCMKNLHTKKFRVYSCDFVEPDLQYSDLQERTLVETILMWNPEKKGEPKWFDDLEEAILAHDRDFEN
;
A
#
# COMPACT_ATOMS: atom_id res chain seq x y z
N MET A 1 22.97 -12.44 5.27
CA MET A 1 21.80 -11.54 5.47
C MET A 1 20.68 -11.99 4.56
N LYS A 2 19.46 -12.19 5.08
CA LYS A 2 18.29 -12.26 4.21
C LYS A 2 18.11 -10.88 3.58
N SER A 3 17.92 -10.83 2.27
CA SER A 3 17.71 -9.57 1.56
C SER A 3 16.25 -9.15 1.71
N HIS A 4 16.01 -7.97 2.28
CA HIS A 4 14.68 -7.42 2.53
C HIS A 4 14.27 -6.47 1.40
N LEU A 5 14.24 -6.99 0.16
CA LEU A 5 13.87 -6.20 -1.01
C LEU A 5 12.36 -6.07 -1.11
N LEU A 6 11.90 -4.83 -1.16
CA LEU A 6 10.52 -4.47 -1.41
C LEU A 6 10.41 -3.82 -2.79
N LYS A 7 9.33 -4.12 -3.51
CA LYS A 7 8.95 -3.42 -4.74
C LYS A 7 7.68 -2.62 -4.48
N GLN A 8 7.71 -1.33 -4.76
CA GLN A 8 6.50 -0.50 -4.76
C GLN A 8 5.62 -0.87 -5.95
N ILE A 9 4.30 -0.90 -5.73
CA ILE A 9 3.27 -1.13 -6.73
C ILE A 9 2.18 -0.10 -6.48
N THR A 10 1.79 0.63 -7.52
CA THR A 10 0.66 1.55 -7.47
C THR A 10 -0.51 0.96 -8.26
N VAL A 11 -1.68 0.89 -7.62
CA VAL A 11 -2.93 0.39 -8.23
C VAL A 11 -3.95 1.52 -8.23
N TRP A 12 -4.68 1.66 -9.32
CA TRP A 12 -5.70 2.71 -9.48
C TRP A 12 -7.08 2.08 -9.62
N ARG A 13 -8.05 2.56 -8.83
CA ARG A 13 -9.46 2.19 -8.97
C ARG A 13 -10.29 3.42 -9.33
N LYS A 14 -11.01 3.36 -10.45
CA LYS A 14 -11.96 4.41 -10.82
C LYS A 14 -13.22 4.29 -9.98
N LEU A 15 -13.67 5.40 -9.37
CA LEU A 15 -14.94 5.46 -8.63
C LEU A 15 -16.01 6.22 -9.43
N SER A 16 -15.62 7.32 -10.07
CA SER A 16 -16.51 8.17 -10.87
C SER A 16 -15.73 8.81 -12.03
N PRO A 17 -16.36 9.64 -12.89
CA PRO A 17 -15.65 10.39 -13.92
C PRO A 17 -14.57 11.35 -13.39
N SER A 18 -14.71 11.84 -12.16
CA SER A 18 -13.81 12.83 -11.55
C SER A 18 -13.09 12.33 -10.30
N ARG A 19 -13.25 11.04 -9.94
CA ARG A 19 -12.67 10.50 -8.70
C ARG A 19 -12.10 9.11 -8.91
N VAL A 20 -10.88 8.92 -8.44
CA VAL A 20 -10.18 7.64 -8.40
C VAL A 20 -9.58 7.41 -7.02
N ILE A 21 -9.28 6.15 -6.69
CA ILE A 21 -8.45 5.79 -5.55
C ILE A 21 -7.10 5.35 -6.09
N ARG A 22 -6.03 5.88 -5.50
CA ARG A 22 -4.68 5.35 -5.64
C ARG A 22 -4.36 4.49 -4.42
N TYR A 23 -4.15 3.20 -4.65
CA TYR A 23 -3.58 2.31 -3.65
C TYR A 23 -2.07 2.26 -3.82
N ASN A 24 -1.36 2.49 -2.73
CA ASN A 24 0.08 2.32 -2.69
C ASN A 24 0.40 1.03 -1.93
N CYS A 25 0.98 0.10 -2.67
CA CYS A 25 1.23 -1.26 -2.23
C CYS A 25 2.72 -1.56 -2.28
N MET A 26 3.13 -2.57 -1.51
CA MET A 26 4.48 -3.13 -1.55
C MET A 26 4.42 -4.64 -1.75
N LYS A 27 5.35 -5.15 -2.56
CA LYS A 27 5.61 -6.57 -2.71
C LYS A 27 6.93 -6.91 -2.06
N ASN A 28 6.92 -7.85 -1.13
CA ASN A 28 8.13 -8.46 -0.63
C ASN A 28 8.68 -9.42 -1.70
N LEU A 29 9.88 -9.16 -2.21
CA LEU A 29 10.43 -9.93 -3.33
C LEU A 29 10.88 -11.33 -2.92
N HIS A 30 11.10 -11.59 -1.64
CA HIS A 30 11.45 -12.91 -1.12
C HIS A 30 10.21 -13.76 -0.91
N THR A 31 9.24 -13.28 -0.13
CA THR A 31 8.01 -14.04 0.18
C THR A 31 6.97 -13.99 -0.93
N LYS A 32 7.14 -13.08 -1.90
CA LYS A 32 6.19 -12.75 -2.97
C LYS A 32 4.85 -12.18 -2.51
N LYS A 33 4.68 -11.97 -1.20
CA LYS A 33 3.46 -11.42 -0.61
C LYS A 33 3.33 -9.91 -0.83
N PHE A 34 2.10 -9.44 -0.77
CA PHE A 34 1.68 -8.07 -0.99
C PHE A 34 1.10 -7.45 0.28
N ARG A 35 1.17 -6.12 0.36
CA ARG A 35 0.51 -5.34 1.40
C ARG A 35 0.20 -3.95 0.88
N VAL A 36 -0.94 -3.39 1.26
CA VAL A 36 -1.26 -1.96 1.12
C VAL A 36 -0.66 -1.20 2.31
N TYR A 37 -0.01 -0.07 2.05
CA TYR A 37 0.51 0.79 3.12
C TYR A 37 -0.13 2.17 3.17
N SER A 38 -0.73 2.62 2.07
CA SER A 38 -1.61 3.79 2.05
C SER A 38 -2.56 3.73 0.87
N CYS A 39 -3.63 4.51 0.95
CA CYS A 39 -4.44 4.85 -0.20
C CYS A 39 -4.85 6.33 -0.15
N ASP A 40 -5.08 6.92 -1.32
CA ASP A 40 -5.52 8.30 -1.45
C ASP A 40 -6.72 8.38 -2.40
N PHE A 41 -7.66 9.26 -2.08
CA PHE A 41 -8.66 9.69 -3.05
C PHE A 41 -8.08 10.83 -3.88
N VAL A 42 -8.19 10.69 -5.19
CA VAL A 42 -7.55 11.55 -6.19
C VAL A 42 -8.65 12.11 -7.09
N GLU A 43 -8.69 13.43 -7.22
CA GLU A 43 -9.56 14.22 -8.08
C GLU A 43 -8.72 15.21 -8.93
N PRO A 44 -9.07 15.48 -10.20
CA PRO A 44 -8.24 16.27 -11.11
C PRO A 44 -7.77 17.63 -10.56
N ASP A 45 -8.58 18.27 -9.72
CA ASP A 45 -8.36 19.64 -9.24
C ASP A 45 -7.61 19.71 -7.89
N LEU A 46 -7.25 18.57 -7.30
CA LEU A 46 -6.49 18.52 -6.04
C LEU A 46 -4.98 18.59 -6.29
N GLN A 47 -4.29 19.48 -5.58
CA GLN A 47 -2.83 19.43 -5.49
C GLN A 47 -2.41 18.25 -4.61
N TYR A 48 -1.63 17.34 -5.18
CA TYR A 48 -1.05 16.22 -4.45
C TYR A 48 0.28 16.64 -3.84
N SER A 49 0.45 16.37 -2.55
CA SER A 49 1.69 16.66 -1.84
C SER A 49 2.74 15.57 -2.03
N ASP A 50 4.01 15.94 -1.91
CA ASP A 50 5.18 15.04 -1.86
C ASP A 50 5.21 14.11 -0.63
N LEU A 51 4.14 14.07 0.16
CA LEU A 51 4.05 13.26 1.38
C LEU A 51 4.18 11.76 1.11
N GLN A 52 3.92 11.32 -0.12
CA GLN A 52 3.86 9.91 -0.49
C GLN A 52 5.20 9.20 -0.35
N GLU A 53 6.26 9.80 -0.89
CA GLU A 53 7.60 9.23 -0.85
C GLU A 53 8.10 9.15 0.59
N ARG A 54 7.81 10.18 1.38
CA ARG A 54 8.12 10.19 2.81
C ARG A 54 7.38 9.07 3.54
N THR A 55 6.06 8.92 3.36
CA THR A 55 5.27 7.85 3.97
C THR A 55 5.80 6.47 3.58
N LEU A 56 6.22 6.28 2.32
CA LEU A 56 6.83 5.03 1.88
C LEU A 56 8.13 4.74 2.63
N VAL A 57 9.05 5.71 2.68
CA VAL A 57 10.35 5.54 3.36
C VAL A 57 10.13 5.26 4.85
N GLU A 58 9.27 6.02 5.52
CA GLU A 58 8.92 5.81 6.93
C GLU A 58 8.32 4.42 7.14
N THR A 59 7.42 3.97 6.26
CA THR A 59 6.82 2.63 6.35
C THR A 59 7.89 1.53 6.20
N ILE A 60 8.81 1.66 5.24
CA ILE A 60 9.88 0.69 5.04
C ILE A 60 10.83 0.65 6.24
N LEU A 61 11.18 1.80 6.81
CA LEU A 61 12.06 1.87 7.99
C LEU A 61 11.40 1.31 9.27
N MET A 62 10.09 1.47 9.41
CA MET A 62 9.33 0.92 10.54
C MET A 62 9.00 -0.57 10.39
N TRP A 63 9.04 -1.10 9.16
CA TRP A 63 8.75 -2.49 8.88
C TRP A 63 9.77 -3.42 9.55
N ASN A 64 9.28 -4.30 10.42
CA ASN A 64 10.07 -5.34 11.05
C ASN A 64 9.45 -6.72 10.76
N PRO A 65 10.07 -7.54 9.88
CA PRO A 65 9.51 -8.84 9.48
C PRO A 65 9.41 -9.86 10.62
N GLU A 66 10.05 -9.64 11.76
CA GLU A 66 10.01 -10.51 12.93
C GLU A 66 8.99 -10.06 13.98
N LYS A 67 8.44 -8.84 13.84
CA LYS A 67 7.51 -8.28 14.82
C LYS A 67 6.14 -8.95 14.67
N LYS A 68 5.66 -9.55 15.77
CA LYS A 68 4.28 -10.06 15.87
C LYS A 68 3.28 -8.90 15.86
N GLY A 69 2.15 -9.10 15.20
CA GLY A 69 1.08 -8.10 15.13
C GLY A 69 1.31 -6.99 14.09
N GLU A 70 2.28 -7.14 13.19
CA GLU A 70 2.35 -6.27 12.02
C GLU A 70 1.11 -6.42 11.12
N PRO A 71 0.77 -5.37 10.35
CA PRO A 71 -0.32 -5.45 9.38
C PRO A 71 -0.11 -6.60 8.40
N LYS A 72 -1.22 -7.26 8.05
CA LYS A 72 -1.22 -8.51 7.30
C LYS A 72 -0.58 -8.35 5.92
N TRP A 73 0.17 -9.39 5.55
CA TRP A 73 0.67 -9.60 4.20
C TRP A 73 -0.17 -10.69 3.54
N PHE A 74 -0.51 -10.49 2.28
CA PHE A 74 -1.41 -11.33 1.51
C PHE A 74 -0.68 -11.99 0.34
N ASP A 75 -1.14 -13.15 -0.09
CA ASP A 75 -0.53 -13.86 -1.21
C ASP A 75 -0.92 -13.25 -2.56
N ASP A 76 -2.04 -12.54 -2.60
CA ASP A 76 -2.57 -11.84 -3.77
C ASP A 76 -2.72 -10.33 -3.53
N LEU A 77 -2.56 -9.54 -4.60
CA LEU A 77 -2.62 -8.09 -4.55
C LEU A 77 -4.05 -7.56 -4.40
N GLU A 78 -5.02 -8.18 -5.09
CA GLU A 78 -6.43 -7.82 -4.99
C GLU A 78 -6.97 -8.15 -3.60
N GLU A 79 -6.59 -9.31 -3.04
CA GLU A 79 -6.91 -9.68 -1.66
C GLU A 79 -6.41 -8.63 -0.65
N ALA A 80 -5.18 -8.14 -0.81
CA ALA A 80 -4.61 -7.10 0.05
C ALA A 80 -5.42 -5.80 -0.01
N ILE A 81 -5.90 -5.41 -1.19
CA ILE A 81 -6.73 -4.22 -1.39
C ILE A 81 -8.10 -4.42 -0.76
N LEU A 82 -8.75 -5.56 -0.98
CA LEU A 82 -10.06 -5.86 -0.41
C LEU A 82 -10.01 -5.91 1.13
N ALA A 83 -8.92 -6.43 1.70
CA ALA A 83 -8.72 -6.41 3.14
C ALA A 83 -8.56 -4.99 3.68
N HIS A 84 -7.77 -4.16 3.00
CA HIS A 84 -7.60 -2.76 3.36
C HIS A 84 -8.93 -1.97 3.29
N ASP A 85 -9.72 -2.18 2.24
CA ASP A 85 -11.02 -1.52 2.10
C ASP A 85 -11.96 -1.89 3.26
N ARG A 86 -12.03 -3.17 3.63
CA ARG A 86 -12.84 -3.62 4.79
C ARG A 86 -12.37 -3.00 6.11
N ASP A 87 -11.07 -2.83 6.30
CA ASP A 87 -10.53 -2.24 7.52
C ASP A 87 -10.83 -0.73 7.61
N PHE A 88 -11.07 -0.05 6.48
CA PHE A 88 -11.42 1.38 6.42
C PHE A 88 -12.93 1.67 6.40
N GLU A 89 -13.76 0.71 6.01
CA GLU A 89 -15.23 0.82 6.03
C GLU A 89 -15.83 0.64 7.44
N ASN A 90 -15.03 0.18 8.41
CA ASN A 90 -15.41 0.02 9.83
C ASN A 90 -14.91 1.17 10.69
#